data_AF-A0A183M490-F1
#
_entry.id   AF-A0A183M490-F1
#
_cell.length_a   1.000
_cell.length_b   1.000
_cell.length_c   1.000
_cell.angle_alpha   90.00
_cell.angle_beta   90.00
_cell.angle_gamma   90.00
#
_symmetry.space_group_name_H-M   'P 1'
#
loop_
_entity.id
_entity.type
_entity.pdbx_description
1 polymer ?
#
loop_
_entity_poly.entity_id
_entity_poly.type
_entity_poly.pdbx_seq_one_letter_code
_entity_poly.pdbx_strand_id
1 'polypeptide(L)'
;MKTLTSVENNNPITLDEDVLEEVETLRYLDSIIDVQGGSDADLKSRIGNTAVSQHQNQNLQCEREDTTTAERKSKLSNWFDLPRPDVTEEDRDDLELIRLRRAISSDTHVRRSDGKSAYFQRGVVVDDPGSFYDRLPRKQRGKTLVDELLANAEIMK
;
A
#
# COMPACT_ATOMS: atom_id res chain seq x y z
N MET A 1 -12.96 -27.04 55.03
CA MET A 1 -12.88 -27.44 53.61
C MET A 1 -13.28 -26.22 52.78
N LYS A 2 -12.45 -25.79 51.83
CA LYS A 2 -12.58 -24.51 51.12
C LYS A 2 -13.57 -24.65 49.96
N THR A 3 -14.49 -23.69 49.78
CA THR A 3 -15.26 -23.50 48.55
C THR A 3 -14.62 -22.36 47.75
N LEU A 4 -14.25 -22.59 46.49
CA LEU A 4 -13.89 -21.54 45.54
C LEU A 4 -15.03 -21.41 44.52
N THR A 5 -15.72 -20.28 44.57
CA THR A 5 -16.67 -19.83 43.55
C THR A 5 -15.89 -19.18 42.41
N SER A 6 -15.93 -19.77 41.21
CA SER A 6 -15.44 -19.12 39.99
C SER A 6 -16.54 -18.23 39.43
N VAL A 7 -16.27 -16.93 39.36
CA VAL A 7 -17.11 -15.93 38.68
C VAL A 7 -17.10 -16.18 37.17
N GLU A 8 -18.28 -16.03 36.58
CA GLU A 8 -18.60 -16.24 35.17
C GLU A 8 -18.05 -15.09 34.30
N ASN A 9 -17.28 -15.43 33.27
CA ASN A 9 -17.02 -14.54 32.13
C ASN A 9 -17.76 -15.10 30.92
N ASN A 10 -19.07 -14.79 30.86
CA ASN A 10 -19.92 -15.11 29.71
C ASN A 10 -20.13 -13.84 28.88
N ASN A 11 -19.14 -13.49 28.07
CA ASN A 11 -19.43 -12.65 26.91
C ASN A 11 -20.01 -13.57 25.83
N PRO A 12 -21.23 -13.33 25.32
CA PRO A 12 -21.75 -14.11 24.22
C PRO A 12 -20.88 -13.84 22.99
N ILE A 13 -20.12 -14.84 22.58
CA ILE A 13 -19.37 -14.81 21.33
C ILE A 13 -20.43 -14.83 20.23
N THR A 14 -20.64 -13.71 19.55
CA THR A 14 -21.34 -13.67 18.27
C THR A 14 -20.54 -14.51 17.29
N LEU A 15 -21.04 -15.72 17.03
CA LEU A 15 -20.52 -16.59 15.98
C LEU A 15 -21.15 -16.10 14.68
N ASP A 16 -20.35 -15.41 13.88
CA ASP A 16 -20.70 -15.11 12.50
C ASP A 16 -20.95 -16.43 11.74
N GLU A 17 -21.83 -16.36 10.74
CA GLU A 17 -22.41 -17.48 9.98
C GLU A 17 -21.34 -18.45 9.44
N ASP A 18 -20.12 -17.96 9.19
CA ASP A 18 -18.95 -18.72 8.75
C ASP A 18 -18.47 -19.79 9.76
N VAL A 19 -18.63 -19.56 11.07
CA VAL A 19 -18.18 -20.54 12.10
C VAL A 19 -19.16 -21.71 12.22
N LEU A 20 -20.43 -21.51 11.88
CA LEU A 20 -21.43 -22.58 11.87
C LEU A 20 -21.23 -23.53 10.69
N GLU A 21 -20.81 -23.01 9.53
CA GLU A 21 -20.40 -23.84 8.39
C GLU A 21 -19.13 -24.67 8.71
N GLU A 22 -18.19 -24.12 9.48
CA GLU A 22 -17.00 -24.85 9.94
C GLU A 22 -17.35 -26.03 10.87
N VAL A 23 -18.32 -25.86 11.78
CA VAL A 23 -18.73 -26.95 12.70
C VAL A 23 -19.52 -28.05 11.97
N GLU A 24 -20.33 -27.70 10.97
CA GLU A 24 -21.04 -28.69 10.15
C GLU A 24 -20.13 -29.46 9.20
N THR A 25 -19.13 -28.78 8.61
CA THR A 25 -18.10 -29.43 7.81
C THR A 25 -17.24 -30.37 8.66
N LEU A 26 -16.95 -30.01 9.92
CA LEU A 26 -16.28 -30.91 10.86
C LEU A 26 -17.12 -32.15 11.20
N ARG A 27 -18.44 -32.01 11.43
CA ARG A 27 -19.35 -33.16 11.64
C ARG A 27 -19.44 -34.06 10.40
N TYR A 28 -19.44 -33.46 9.21
CA TYR A 28 -19.46 -34.17 7.93
C TYR A 28 -18.15 -34.95 7.71
N LEU A 29 -17.01 -34.36 8.05
CA LEU A 29 -15.71 -35.01 7.95
C LEU A 29 -15.54 -36.11 9.01
N ASP A 30 -16.04 -35.94 10.23
CA ASP A 30 -16.00 -36.97 11.29
C ASP A 30 -16.83 -38.21 10.89
N SER A 31 -17.97 -37.99 10.23
CA SER A 31 -18.78 -39.06 9.63
C SER A 31 -18.06 -39.80 8.49
N ILE A 32 -17.14 -39.15 7.78
CA ILE A 32 -16.34 -39.79 6.71
C ILE A 32 -15.23 -40.66 7.31
N ILE A 33 -14.72 -40.30 8.50
CA ILE A 33 -13.66 -41.04 9.18
C ILE A 33 -14.18 -42.35 9.79
N ASP A 34 -15.42 -42.40 10.27
CA ASP A 34 -16.02 -43.64 10.80
C ASP A 34 -16.36 -44.67 9.71
N VAL A 35 -16.57 -44.23 8.46
CA VAL A 35 -16.91 -45.10 7.31
C VAL A 35 -15.67 -45.60 6.57
N GLN A 36 -14.57 -44.85 6.58
CA GLN A 36 -13.29 -45.29 6.03
C GLN A 36 -12.38 -45.79 7.16
N GLY A 37 -12.49 -47.08 7.51
CA GLY A 37 -11.55 -47.80 8.38
C GLY A 37 -10.14 -47.94 7.76
N GLY A 38 -9.52 -46.82 7.42
CA GLY A 38 -8.12 -46.73 7.01
C GLY A 38 -7.23 -46.80 8.24
N SER A 39 -6.20 -47.66 8.18
CA SER A 39 -5.20 -47.82 9.24
C SER A 39 -4.63 -46.46 9.69
N ASP A 40 -4.73 -46.17 10.99
CA ASP A 40 -4.23 -44.95 11.66
C ASP A 40 -2.80 -44.57 11.21
N ALA A 41 -1.96 -45.56 10.90
CA ALA A 41 -0.61 -45.36 10.42
C ALA A 41 -0.51 -44.70 9.02
N ASP A 42 -1.43 -45.03 8.10
CA ASP A 42 -1.44 -44.48 6.74
C ASP A 42 -1.89 -43.01 6.76
N LEU A 43 -2.95 -42.71 7.52
CA LEU A 43 -3.44 -41.35 7.72
C LEU A 43 -2.42 -40.47 8.45
N LYS A 44 -1.72 -41.00 9.46
CA LYS A 44 -0.66 -40.27 10.19
C LYS A 44 0.56 -39.97 9.32
N SER A 45 0.94 -40.87 8.41
CA SER A 45 1.99 -40.63 7.42
C SER A 45 1.58 -39.56 6.40
N ARG A 46 0.29 -39.55 6.00
CA ARG A 46 -0.27 -38.56 5.07
C ARG A 46 -0.39 -37.18 5.71
N ILE A 47 -0.83 -37.10 6.97
CA ILE A 47 -0.92 -35.87 7.75
C ILE A 47 0.47 -35.26 8.00
N GLY A 48 1.47 -36.07 8.35
CA GLY A 48 2.85 -35.62 8.50
C GLY A 48 3.41 -35.03 7.20
N ASN A 49 3.14 -35.68 6.07
CA ASN A 49 3.56 -35.19 4.76
C ASN A 49 2.75 -33.97 4.29
N THR A 50 1.45 -33.88 4.58
CA THR A 50 0.65 -32.68 4.26
C THR A 50 1.05 -31.50 5.13
N ALA A 51 1.35 -31.70 6.42
CA ALA A 51 1.82 -30.65 7.30
C ALA A 51 3.20 -30.13 6.87
N VAL A 52 4.13 -31.02 6.50
CA VAL A 52 5.43 -30.64 5.93
C VAL A 52 5.26 -29.92 4.60
N SER A 53 4.36 -30.39 3.73
CA SER A 53 4.09 -29.76 2.43
C SER A 53 3.38 -28.40 2.56
N GLN A 54 2.48 -28.24 3.53
CA GLN A 54 1.79 -26.99 3.85
C GLN A 54 2.76 -25.98 4.46
N HIS A 55 3.59 -26.40 5.41
CA HIS A 55 4.61 -25.55 6.01
C HIS A 55 5.66 -25.11 4.97
N GLN A 56 5.98 -25.99 4.01
CA GLN A 56 6.84 -25.64 2.87
C GLN A 56 6.15 -24.69 1.88
N ASN A 57 4.83 -24.82 1.68
CA ASN A 57 4.04 -23.88 0.87
C ASN A 57 3.93 -22.49 1.51
N GLN A 58 3.80 -22.42 2.84
CA GLN A 58 3.78 -21.16 3.60
C GLN A 58 5.13 -20.42 3.52
N ASN A 59 6.26 -21.14 3.64
CA ASN A 59 7.59 -20.53 3.45
C ASN A 59 7.79 -20.00 2.01
N LEU A 60 7.25 -20.70 1.01
CA LEU A 60 7.27 -20.23 -0.38
C LEU A 60 6.31 -19.04 -0.61
N GLN A 61 5.26 -18.86 0.19
CA GLN A 61 4.33 -17.72 0.08
C GLN A 61 4.88 -16.45 0.74
N CYS A 62 5.55 -16.56 1.91
CA CYS A 62 6.26 -15.43 2.53
C CYS A 62 7.34 -14.84 1.61
N GLU A 63 8.12 -15.67 0.91
CA GLU A 63 9.13 -15.17 -0.06
C GLU A 63 8.50 -14.53 -1.31
N ARG A 64 7.22 -14.81 -1.62
CA ARG A 64 6.50 -14.19 -2.75
C ARG A 64 5.93 -12.82 -2.40
N GLU A 65 5.65 -12.55 -1.13
CA GLU A 65 5.23 -11.22 -0.67
C GLU A 65 6.43 -10.25 -0.60
N ASP A 66 7.61 -10.76 -0.25
CA ASP A 66 8.85 -9.99 -0.32
C ASP A 66 9.35 -9.80 -1.76
N THR A 67 9.13 -10.78 -2.65
CA THR A 67 9.51 -10.64 -4.08
C THR A 67 8.48 -9.90 -4.91
N THR A 68 7.19 -9.82 -4.57
CA THR A 68 6.27 -8.89 -5.28
C THR A 68 6.51 -7.43 -4.89
N THR A 69 7.10 -7.18 -3.72
CA THR A 69 7.61 -5.87 -3.32
C THR A 69 8.96 -5.57 -4.00
N ALA A 70 9.84 -6.56 -4.15
CA ALA A 70 11.13 -6.43 -4.84
C ALA A 70 11.06 -6.52 -6.38
N GLU A 71 9.98 -7.05 -6.95
CA GLU A 71 9.70 -7.17 -8.39
C GLU A 71 8.81 -6.07 -8.95
N ARG A 72 8.39 -5.11 -8.11
CA ARG A 72 8.30 -3.71 -8.56
C ARG A 72 9.72 -3.15 -8.73
N LYS A 73 10.56 -3.85 -9.49
CA LYS A 73 11.85 -3.33 -9.94
C LYS A 73 11.56 -1.97 -10.53
N SER A 74 12.04 -0.92 -9.87
CA SER A 74 11.99 0.43 -10.37
C SER A 74 12.48 0.33 -11.82
N LYS A 75 11.61 0.59 -12.81
CA LYS A 75 12.07 0.60 -14.21
C LYS A 75 13.17 1.67 -14.41
N LEU A 76 13.33 2.53 -13.40
CA LEU A 76 14.38 3.52 -13.21
C LEU A 76 15.42 3.09 -12.15
N SER A 77 15.85 1.83 -12.13
CA SER A 77 16.99 1.39 -11.28
C SER A 77 18.25 2.25 -11.50
N ASN A 78 18.50 2.71 -12.73
CA ASN A 78 19.60 3.64 -13.05
C ASN A 78 19.39 5.07 -12.52
N TRP A 79 18.25 5.35 -11.91
CA TRP A 79 17.87 6.67 -11.41
C TRP A 79 17.30 6.52 -9.99
N PHE A 80 18.19 6.15 -9.07
CA PHE A 80 17.98 6.09 -7.62
C PHE A 80 16.63 5.49 -7.20
N ASP A 81 16.22 4.42 -7.89
CA ASP A 81 14.98 3.69 -7.60
C ASP A 81 13.74 4.58 -7.49
N LEU A 82 13.62 5.59 -8.36
CA LEU A 82 12.48 6.51 -8.36
C LEU A 82 11.16 5.71 -8.40
N PRO A 83 10.35 5.77 -7.31
CA PRO A 83 9.14 4.98 -7.23
C PRO A 83 8.13 5.49 -8.24
N ARG A 84 7.24 4.61 -8.69
CA ARG A 84 6.07 5.04 -9.46
C ARG A 84 5.06 5.63 -8.46
N PRO A 85 4.73 6.93 -8.55
CA PRO A 85 3.73 7.53 -7.68
C PRO A 85 2.30 7.16 -8.12
N ASP A 86 1.39 7.10 -7.15
CA ASP A 86 -0.05 7.07 -7.39
C ASP A 86 -0.52 8.51 -7.63
N VAL A 87 -1.15 8.76 -8.78
CA VAL A 87 -1.54 10.11 -9.21
C VAL A 87 -2.76 10.57 -8.42
N THR A 88 -2.55 11.49 -7.48
CA THR A 88 -3.65 12.18 -6.77
C THR A 88 -4.28 13.27 -7.67
N GLU A 89 -5.42 13.84 -7.26
CA GLU A 89 -6.05 14.94 -8.01
C GLU A 89 -5.16 16.20 -8.01
N GLU A 90 -4.57 16.55 -6.87
CA GLU A 90 -3.61 17.64 -6.74
C GLU A 90 -2.40 17.47 -7.68
N ASP A 91 -1.88 16.24 -7.78
CA ASP A 91 -0.78 15.93 -8.70
C ASP A 91 -1.19 16.10 -10.16
N ARG A 92 -2.44 15.77 -10.51
CA ARG A 92 -2.93 15.93 -11.87
C ARG A 92 -2.98 17.40 -12.27
N ASP A 93 -3.47 18.26 -11.38
CA ASP A 93 -3.58 19.70 -11.62
C ASP A 93 -2.20 20.36 -11.71
N ASP A 94 -1.28 20.01 -10.80
CA ASP A 94 0.12 20.46 -10.86
C ASP A 94 0.81 20.01 -12.16
N LEU A 95 0.61 18.76 -12.58
CA LEU A 95 1.19 18.24 -13.82
C LEU A 95 0.59 18.90 -15.06
N GLU A 96 -0.70 19.24 -15.03
CA GLU A 96 -1.34 20.00 -16.10
C GLU A 96 -0.80 21.42 -16.17
N LEU A 97 -0.65 22.09 -15.02
CA LEU A 97 -0.03 23.40 -14.91
C LEU A 97 1.37 23.42 -15.55
N ILE A 98 2.21 22.42 -15.26
CA ILE A 98 3.56 22.31 -15.84
C ILE A 98 3.52 22.14 -17.37
N ARG A 99 2.54 21.41 -17.91
CA ARG A 99 2.35 21.29 -19.37
C ARG A 99 1.90 22.61 -19.98
N LEU A 100 0.99 23.31 -19.30
CA LEU A 100 0.42 24.58 -19.73
C LEU A 100 1.28 25.78 -19.34
N ARG A 101 2.50 25.59 -18.83
CA ARG A 101 3.39 26.68 -18.39
C ARG A 101 3.62 27.80 -19.41
N ARG A 102 3.50 27.49 -20.71
CA ARG A 102 3.58 28.49 -21.80
C ARG A 102 2.42 29.49 -21.79
N ALA A 103 1.25 29.10 -21.29
CA ALA A 103 0.06 29.94 -21.26
C ALA A 103 -0.05 30.76 -19.96
N ILE A 104 0.72 30.40 -18.93
CA ILE A 104 0.66 31.04 -17.60
C ILE A 104 1.26 32.45 -17.62
N SER A 105 2.38 32.64 -18.32
CA SER A 105 3.05 33.94 -18.38
C SER A 105 3.34 34.29 -19.83
N SER A 106 2.93 35.50 -20.25
CA SER A 106 3.15 35.98 -21.61
C SER A 106 4.61 36.29 -21.92
N ASP A 107 5.44 36.52 -20.89
CA ASP A 107 6.83 36.95 -21.03
C ASP A 107 7.83 35.79 -21.15
N THR A 108 7.49 34.60 -20.61
CA THR A 108 8.43 33.48 -20.58
C THR A 108 8.20 32.52 -21.76
N HIS A 109 9.17 32.47 -22.68
CA HIS A 109 9.13 31.50 -23.78
C HIS A 109 9.75 30.16 -23.36
N VAL A 110 8.92 29.13 -23.18
CA VAL A 110 9.38 27.77 -22.88
C VAL A 110 9.33 26.85 -24.10
N ARG A 111 10.31 25.94 -24.20
CA ARG A 111 10.27 24.84 -25.16
C ARG A 111 9.05 23.94 -24.86
N ARG A 112 8.37 23.47 -25.91
CA ARG A 112 7.26 22.51 -25.79
C ARG A 112 7.75 21.23 -25.10
N SER A 113 6.98 20.74 -24.13
CA SER A 113 7.27 19.46 -23.45
C SER A 113 6.74 18.28 -24.24
N ASP A 114 7.56 17.24 -24.36
CA ASP A 114 7.24 16.01 -25.06
C ASP A 114 6.50 15.04 -24.13
N GLY A 115 5.17 14.97 -24.26
CA GLY A 115 4.33 13.93 -23.65
C GLY A 115 4.16 13.96 -22.12
N LYS A 116 3.50 12.91 -21.58
CA LYS A 116 3.27 12.71 -20.14
C LYS A 116 4.37 11.82 -19.57
N SER A 117 5.04 12.24 -18.50
CA SER A 117 6.00 11.38 -17.79
C SER A 117 5.28 10.28 -17.02
N ALA A 118 5.87 9.08 -17.02
CA ALA A 118 5.31 7.91 -16.33
C ALA A 118 5.76 7.79 -14.86
N TYR A 119 6.76 8.56 -14.46
CA TYR A 119 7.35 8.61 -13.12
C TYR A 119 7.61 10.08 -12.77
N PHE A 120 7.33 10.46 -11.54
CA PHE A 120 7.61 11.80 -11.01
C PHE A 120 7.74 11.75 -9.49
N GLN A 121 8.33 12.80 -8.92
CA GLN A 121 8.35 13.03 -7.48
C GLN A 121 8.14 14.52 -7.24
N ARG A 122 7.31 14.85 -6.26
CA ARG A 122 7.15 16.22 -5.79
C ARG A 122 8.22 16.50 -4.73
N GLY A 123 8.92 17.62 -4.87
CA GLY A 123 9.94 18.07 -3.93
C GLY A 123 9.79 19.55 -3.63
N VAL A 124 10.27 19.97 -2.46
CA VAL A 124 10.31 21.38 -2.06
C VAL A 124 11.74 21.90 -2.23
N VAL A 125 11.90 23.09 -2.79
CA VAL A 125 13.20 23.74 -2.91
C VAL A 125 13.72 24.10 -1.52
N VAL A 126 14.91 23.61 -1.19
CA VAL A 126 15.61 23.98 0.05
C VAL A 126 16.51 25.17 -0.27
N ASP A 127 16.28 26.28 0.44
CA ASP A 127 17.02 27.52 0.19
C ASP A 127 18.46 27.44 0.69
N ASP A 128 19.39 28.02 -0.07
CA ASP A 128 20.79 28.15 0.32
C ASP A 128 20.96 29.11 1.50
N PRO A 129 21.86 28.84 2.47
CA PRO A 129 22.13 29.72 3.61
C PRO A 129 22.52 31.17 3.26
N GLY A 130 23.12 31.45 2.11
CA GLY A 130 23.60 32.78 1.71
C GLY A 130 22.54 33.72 1.12
N SER A 131 21.45 33.20 0.56
CA SER A 131 20.47 33.99 -0.23
C SER A 131 19.27 34.46 0.58
N PHE A 132 19.44 34.90 1.84
CA PHE A 132 18.33 35.19 2.77
C PHE A 132 17.25 36.14 2.22
N TYR A 133 17.65 37.21 1.53
CA TYR A 133 16.72 38.24 1.08
C TYR A 133 15.92 37.86 -0.17
N ASP A 134 16.41 36.89 -0.95
CA ASP A 134 15.73 36.42 -2.17
C ASP A 134 14.75 35.27 -1.88
N ARG A 135 14.67 34.80 -0.62
CA ARG A 135 13.84 33.65 -0.26
C ARG A 135 12.37 34.01 -0.17
N LEU A 136 11.53 33.05 -0.54
CA LEU A 136 10.09 33.18 -0.37
C LEU A 136 9.72 33.13 1.13
N PRO A 137 9.00 34.13 1.68
CA PRO A 137 8.56 34.11 3.06
C PRO A 137 7.58 32.95 3.29
N ARG A 138 7.59 32.38 4.51
CA ARG A 138 6.75 31.22 4.87
C ARG A 138 5.26 31.37 4.55
N LYS A 139 4.73 32.60 4.55
CA LYS A 139 3.32 32.89 4.26
C LYS A 139 2.94 32.67 2.79
N GLN A 140 3.91 32.81 1.89
CA GLN A 140 3.72 32.64 0.44
C GLN A 140 4.06 31.22 -0.03
N ARG A 141 4.57 30.35 0.86
CA ARG A 141 4.85 28.94 0.54
C ARG A 141 3.55 28.16 0.61
N GLY A 142 3.12 27.63 -0.53
CA GLY A 142 1.91 26.83 -0.66
C GLY A 142 2.19 25.34 -0.46
N LYS A 143 1.14 24.52 -0.58
CA LYS A 143 1.29 23.06 -0.56
C LYS A 143 1.53 22.47 -1.94
N THR A 144 0.93 23.08 -2.96
CA THR A 144 0.97 22.68 -4.37
C THR A 144 1.34 23.86 -5.25
N LEU A 145 1.73 23.61 -6.51
CA LEU A 145 2.11 24.68 -7.43
C LEU A 145 0.90 25.53 -7.82
N VAL A 146 -0.27 24.90 -7.97
CA VAL A 146 -1.52 25.60 -8.28
C VAL A 146 -1.94 26.54 -7.15
N ASP A 147 -1.79 26.11 -5.89
CA ASP A 147 -2.10 26.93 -4.70
C ASP A 147 -1.22 28.18 -4.63
N GLU A 148 0.08 28.03 -4.88
CA GLU A 148 1.01 29.16 -4.96
C GLU A 148 0.67 30.13 -6.09
N LEU A 149 0.25 29.60 -7.25
CA LEU A 149 -0.13 30.42 -8.39
C LEU A 149 -1.38 31.25 -8.12
N LEU A 150 -2.40 30.64 -7.50
CA LEU A 150 -3.66 31.32 -7.16
C LEU A 150 -3.46 32.40 -6.08
N ALA A 151 -2.56 32.17 -5.13
CA ALA A 151 -2.22 33.18 -4.11
C ALA A 151 -1.49 34.40 -4.69
N ASN A 152 -0.73 34.20 -5.77
CA ASN A 152 0.04 35.24 -6.44
C ASN A 152 -0.82 35.98 -7.47
N ALA A 153 -1.68 36.88 -6.97
CA ALA A 153 -2.56 37.73 -7.79
C ALA A 153 -1.83 38.58 -8.87
N GLU A 154 -0.51 38.75 -8.75
CA GLU A 154 0.31 39.45 -9.74
C GLU A 154 0.55 38.65 -11.02
N ILE A 155 0.55 37.31 -10.95
CA ILE A 155 0.74 36.44 -12.12
C ILE A 155 -0.50 36.48 -13.05
N MET A 156 -1.67 36.85 -12.51
CA MET A 156 -2.94 36.88 -13.24
C MET A 156 -3.30 38.25 -13.85
N LYS A 157 -2.45 39.27 -13.69
CA LYS A 157 -2.66 40.60 -14.28
C LYS A 157 -2.06 40.69 -15.68
#